data_AF-A0A645JEF1-F1
#
_entry.id   AF-A0A645JEF1-F1
#
_cell.length_a   1.000
_cell.length_b   1.000
_cell.length_c   1.000
_cell.angle_alpha   90.00
_cell.angle_beta   90.00
_cell.angle_gamma   90.00
#
_symmetry.space_group_name_H-M   'P 1'
#
loop_
_entity.id
_entity.type
_entity.pdbx_description
1 polymer ?
#
loop_
_entity_poly.entity_id
_entity_poly.type
_entity_poly.pdbx_seq_one_letter_code
_entity_poly.pdbx_strand_id
1 'polypeptide(L)'
;MNNCAIELLKFGSKAVLLKGGHLLVDKNGENKIIYDILVSQDNPTPIVFENTRIFTDNVHGTGCTLSAAIATLLTKEKTLETAVAKAEEYIHKAIIAGSNMKLGKGSGPLWHFV
;
A
#
# COMPACT_ATOMS: atom_id res chain seq x y z
N MET A 1 9.84 9.07 -6.55
CA MET A 1 8.47 8.92 -6.02
C MET A 1 8.00 10.17 -5.29
N ASN A 2 8.75 10.75 -4.34
CA ASN A 2 8.38 11.98 -3.61
C ASN A 2 7.85 13.10 -4.51
N ASN A 3 8.62 13.52 -5.52
CA ASN A 3 8.20 14.60 -6.42
C ASN A 3 6.87 14.27 -7.12
N CYS A 4 6.68 13.02 -7.56
CA CYS A 4 5.42 12.61 -8.18
C CYS A 4 4.24 12.67 -7.21
N ALA A 5 4.41 12.22 -5.96
CA ALA A 5 3.38 12.34 -4.93
C ALA A 5 3.01 13.81 -4.65
N ILE A 6 4.01 14.69 -4.58
CA ILE A 6 3.81 16.14 -4.39
C ILE A 6 3.10 16.78 -5.59
N GLU A 7 3.49 16.42 -6.83
CA GLU A 7 2.80 16.92 -8.02
C GLU A 7 1.32 16.48 -8.05
N LEU A 8 1.01 15.26 -7.59
CA LEU A 8 -0.37 14.77 -7.51
C LEU A 8 -1.24 15.58 -6.53
N LEU A 9 -0.67 16.18 -5.47
CA LEU A 9 -1.42 17.07 -4.58
C LEU A 9 -1.95 18.32 -5.30
N LYS A 10 -1.28 18.77 -6.37
CA LYS A 10 -1.69 19.96 -7.13
C LYS A 10 -3.02 19.78 -7.87
N PHE A 11 -3.50 18.54 -8.01
CA PHE A 11 -4.83 18.24 -8.57
C PHE A 11 -5.98 18.43 -7.56
N GLY A 12 -5.70 18.87 -6.33
CA GLY A 12 -6.72 19.29 -5.35
C GLY A 12 -7.00 18.30 -4.21
N SER A 13 -6.35 17.13 -4.19
CA SER A 13 -6.44 16.19 -3.08
C SER A 13 -5.79 16.74 -1.82
N LYS A 14 -6.43 16.56 -0.65
CA LYS A 14 -5.85 16.95 0.66
C LYS A 14 -4.63 16.12 1.03
N ALA A 15 -4.61 14.86 0.60
CA ALA A 15 -3.50 13.94 0.79
C ALA A 15 -3.40 12.97 -0.40
N VAL A 16 -2.20 12.44 -0.63
CA VAL A 16 -1.89 11.44 -1.65
C VAL A 16 -1.02 10.36 -1.02
N LEU A 17 -1.46 9.09 -1.16
CA LEU A 17 -0.63 7.92 -0.90
C LEU A 17 -0.21 7.32 -2.25
N LEU A 18 1.06 7.50 -2.62
CA LEU A 18 1.64 6.95 -3.84
C LEU A 18 2.32 5.61 -3.55
N LYS A 19 1.78 4.53 -4.10
CA LYS A 19 2.27 3.18 -3.84
C LYS A 19 3.43 2.77 -4.74
N GLY A 20 4.42 2.09 -4.17
CA GLY A 20 5.62 1.63 -4.89
C GLY A 20 5.57 0.17 -5.35
N GLY A 21 4.60 -0.63 -4.90
CA GLY A 21 4.61 -2.10 -5.08
C GLY A 21 4.83 -2.65 -6.50
N HIS A 22 4.60 -1.85 -7.55
CA HIS A 22 4.81 -2.24 -8.95
C HIS A 22 6.09 -1.67 -9.58
N LEU A 23 6.84 -0.82 -8.87
CA LEU A 23 8.07 -0.27 -9.40
C LEU A 23 9.10 -1.38 -9.62
N LEU A 24 9.68 -1.34 -10.82
CA LEU A 24 10.61 -2.37 -11.27
C LEU A 24 11.84 -2.41 -10.37
N VAL A 25 12.18 -3.66 -10.08
CA VAL A 25 13.38 -4.15 -9.46
C VAL A 25 14.60 -3.75 -10.29
N ASP A 26 15.77 -3.70 -9.65
CA ASP A 26 17.02 -3.69 -10.38
C ASP A 26 17.10 -4.87 -11.36
N LYS A 27 18.10 -4.84 -12.24
CA LYS A 27 18.32 -5.84 -13.30
C LYS A 27 18.51 -7.27 -12.77
N ASN A 28 18.68 -7.43 -11.46
CA ASN A 28 18.94 -8.67 -10.75
C ASN A 28 17.69 -9.23 -10.04
N GLY A 29 16.57 -8.50 -10.01
CA GLY A 29 15.29 -9.05 -9.56
C GLY A 29 15.11 -9.15 -8.03
N GLU A 30 15.91 -8.43 -7.23
CA GLU A 30 15.94 -8.64 -5.77
C GLU A 30 15.56 -7.44 -4.86
N ASN A 31 14.69 -6.50 -5.28
CA ASN A 31 14.14 -5.53 -4.31
C ASN A 31 13.14 -6.25 -3.40
N LYS A 32 13.66 -6.65 -2.24
CA LYS A 32 12.92 -7.16 -1.10
C LYS A 32 12.12 -6.06 -0.39
N ILE A 33 12.38 -4.80 -0.72
CA ILE A 33 11.75 -3.65 -0.08
C ILE A 33 10.96 -2.84 -1.11
N ILE A 34 9.74 -2.47 -0.74
CA ILE A 34 8.87 -1.55 -1.46
C ILE A 34 8.62 -0.34 -0.56
N TYR A 35 8.43 0.82 -1.19
CA TYR A 35 8.20 2.08 -0.50
C TYR A 35 6.87 2.66 -0.93
N ASP A 36 6.04 3.04 0.02
CA ASP A 36 4.81 3.80 -0.22
C ASP A 36 4.96 5.19 0.40
N ILE A 37 4.45 6.22 -0.27
CA ILE A 37 4.76 7.62 0.08
C ILE A 37 3.48 8.39 0.30
N LEU A 38 3.28 8.84 1.54
CA LEU A 38 2.18 9.70 1.93
C LEU A 38 2.65 11.16 1.98
N VAL A 39 1.92 12.01 1.30
CA VAL A 39 2.06 13.48 1.39
C VAL A 39 0.70 14.09 1.67
N SER A 40 0.67 15.20 2.39
CA SER A 40 -0.56 15.95 2.66
C SER A 40 -0.32 17.45 2.54
N GLN A 41 -1.39 18.23 2.35
CA GLN A 41 -1.31 19.69 2.34
C GLN A 41 -0.99 20.25 3.73
N ASP A 42 -1.42 19.54 4.79
CA ASP A 42 -1.20 19.93 6.18
C ASP A 42 0.24 19.63 6.66
N ASN A 43 0.93 18.68 6.01
CA ASN A 43 2.32 18.33 6.29
C ASN A 43 3.14 18.23 4.99
N PRO A 44 4.00 19.22 4.70
CA PRO A 44 4.80 19.25 3.48
C PRO A 44 5.93 18.20 3.47
N THR A 45 6.19 17.52 4.59
CA THR A 45 7.23 16.49 4.67
C THR A 45 6.64 15.14 4.26
N PRO A 46 7.16 14.49 3.19
CA PRO A 46 6.72 13.16 2.81
C PRO A 46 7.00 12.13 3.90
N ILE A 47 6.03 11.27 4.15
CA ILE A 47 6.15 10.13 5.04
C ILE A 47 6.35 8.89 4.17
N VAL A 48 7.38 8.13 4.47
CA VAL A 48 7.77 6.93 3.74
C VAL A 48 7.44 5.71 4.58
N PHE A 49 6.64 4.81 4.02
CA PHE A 49 6.36 3.50 4.58
C PHE A 49 7.26 2.48 3.90
N GLU A 50 8.09 1.81 4.68
CA GLU A 50 8.93 0.71 4.22
C GLU A 50 8.22 -0.61 4.45
N ASN A 51 8.13 -1.42 3.39
CA ASN A 51 7.39 -2.68 3.39
C ASN A 51 8.23 -3.78 2.73
N THR A 52 8.19 -5.00 3.26
CA THR A 52 8.80 -6.15 2.58
C THR A 52 7.94 -6.59 1.40
N ARG A 53 8.56 -6.81 0.23
CA ARG A 53 7.89 -7.36 -0.95
C ARG A 53 7.52 -8.82 -0.70
N ILE A 54 6.25 -9.14 -0.86
CA ILE A 54 5.75 -10.52 -0.82
C ILE A 54 5.68 -11.03 -2.26
N PHE A 55 6.40 -12.10 -2.55
CA PHE A 55 6.40 -12.74 -3.86
C PHE A 55 5.25 -13.76 -3.94
N THR A 56 4.14 -13.36 -4.56
CA THR A 56 2.97 -14.20 -4.82
C THR A 56 2.21 -13.67 -6.05
N ASP A 57 1.52 -14.57 -6.75
CA ASP A 57 0.58 -14.20 -7.82
C ASP A 57 -0.77 -13.71 -7.27
N ASN A 58 -1.00 -13.88 -5.96
CA ASN A 58 -2.25 -13.54 -5.29
C ASN A 58 -2.27 -12.08 -4.83
N VAL A 59 -2.30 -11.17 -5.80
CA VAL A 59 -2.30 -9.71 -5.58
C VAL A 59 -3.58 -9.03 -6.04
N HIS A 60 -4.59 -9.81 -6.45
CA HIS A 60 -5.87 -9.26 -6.87
C HIS A 60 -6.56 -8.56 -5.69
N GLY A 61 -6.95 -7.31 -5.88
CA GLY A 61 -7.64 -6.52 -4.86
C GLY A 61 -6.74 -5.86 -3.81
N THR A 62 -5.40 -5.87 -3.97
CA THR A 62 -4.47 -5.16 -3.07
C THR A 62 -4.82 -3.69 -2.89
N GLY A 63 -5.06 -2.97 -3.98
CA GLY A 63 -5.43 -1.56 -3.94
C GLY A 63 -6.81 -1.29 -3.32
N CYS A 64 -7.81 -2.08 -3.67
CA CYS A 64 -9.16 -1.96 -3.11
C CYS A 64 -9.15 -2.23 -1.60
N THR A 65 -8.42 -3.26 -1.18
CA THR A 65 -8.33 -3.65 0.23
C THR A 65 -7.59 -2.62 1.05
N LEU A 66 -6.45 -2.10 0.55
CA LEU A 66 -5.72 -1.05 1.24
C LEU A 66 -6.58 0.22 1.41
N SER A 67 -7.22 0.70 0.35
CA SER A 67 -8.07 1.90 0.42
C SER A 67 -9.27 1.72 1.36
N ALA A 68 -9.91 0.54 1.37
CA ALA A 68 -10.98 0.22 2.31
C ALA A 68 -10.48 0.16 3.77
N ALA A 69 -9.29 -0.42 4.00
CA ALA A 69 -8.67 -0.46 5.31
C ALA A 69 -8.33 0.95 5.83
N ILE A 70 -7.75 1.82 4.99
CA ILE A 70 -7.48 3.22 5.33
C ILE A 70 -8.78 3.95 5.72
N ALA A 71 -9.82 3.85 4.89
CA ALA A 71 -11.11 4.48 5.15
C ALA A 71 -11.72 4.02 6.49
N THR A 72 -11.62 2.73 6.80
CA THR A 72 -12.11 2.15 8.06
C THR A 72 -11.27 2.58 9.26
N LEU A 73 -9.95 2.57 9.13
CA LEU A 73 -9.04 2.94 10.22
C LEU A 73 -9.06 4.43 10.50
N LEU A 74 -9.30 5.28 9.51
CA LEU A 74 -9.48 6.72 9.69
C LEU A 74 -10.60 7.08 10.67
N THR A 75 -11.62 6.22 10.82
CA THR A 75 -12.69 6.48 11.80
C THR A 75 -12.30 6.11 13.23
N LYS A 76 -11.20 5.36 13.41
CA LYS A 76 -10.73 4.83 14.70
C LYS A 76 -9.44 5.50 15.17
N GLU A 77 -8.56 5.81 14.23
CA GLU A 77 -7.25 6.40 14.50
C GLU A 77 -7.33 7.92 14.61
N LYS A 78 -6.30 8.51 15.23
CA LYS A 78 -6.25 9.96 15.44
C LYS A 78 -5.76 10.73 14.21
N THR A 79 -5.00 10.09 13.32
CA THR A 79 -4.36 10.76 12.19
C THR A 79 -4.36 9.90 10.92
N LEU A 80 -4.20 10.53 9.75
CA LEU A 80 -4.12 9.81 8.47
C LEU A 80 -2.87 8.91 8.41
N GLU A 81 -1.76 9.38 8.95
CA GLU A 81 -0.49 8.66 9.00
C GLU A 81 -0.64 7.35 9.75
N THR A 82 -1.29 7.39 10.92
CA THR A 82 -1.53 6.20 11.75
C THR A 82 -2.52 5.23 11.11
N ALA A 83 -3.56 5.75 10.43
CA ALA A 83 -4.49 4.93 9.67
C ALA A 83 -3.80 4.23 8.48
N VAL A 84 -2.95 4.93 7.74
CA VAL A 84 -2.18 4.35 6.63
C VAL A 84 -1.19 3.30 7.14
N ALA A 85 -0.43 3.59 8.19
CA ALA A 85 0.52 2.63 8.76
C ALA A 85 -0.15 1.29 9.13
N LYS A 86 -1.30 1.36 9.80
CA LYS A 86 -2.08 0.17 10.18
C LYS A 86 -2.72 -0.54 8.98
N ALA A 87 -3.12 0.22 7.95
CA ALA A 87 -3.65 -0.36 6.72
C ALA A 87 -2.58 -1.10 5.92
N GLU A 88 -1.35 -0.57 5.88
CA GLU A 88 -0.16 -1.22 5.31
C GLU A 88 0.16 -2.53 6.04
N GLU A 89 0.13 -2.52 7.39
CA GLU A 89 0.30 -3.75 8.18
C GLU A 89 -0.79 -4.79 7.89
N TYR A 90 -2.06 -4.35 7.82
CA TYR A 90 -3.19 -5.23 7.50
C TYR A 90 -3.06 -5.86 6.12
N ILE A 91 -2.77 -5.07 5.07
CA ILE A 91 -2.64 -5.61 3.72
C ILE A 91 -1.47 -6.58 3.62
N HIS A 92 -0.37 -6.30 4.33
CA HIS A 92 0.79 -7.18 4.37
C HIS A 92 0.41 -8.56 4.93
N LYS A 93 -0.30 -8.60 6.07
CA LYS A 93 -0.81 -9.84 6.66
C LYS A 93 -1.78 -10.56 5.72
N ALA A 94 -2.69 -9.83 5.08
CA ALA A 94 -3.68 -10.38 4.17
C ALA A 94 -3.05 -11.03 2.92
N ILE A 95 -2.00 -10.42 2.36
CA ILE A 95 -1.24 -11.00 1.24
C ILE A 95 -0.51 -12.27 1.69
N ILE A 96 0.18 -12.24 2.85
CA ILE A 96 0.89 -13.42 3.37
C ILE A 96 -0.08 -14.58 3.58
N ALA A 97 -1.20 -14.34 4.27
CA ALA A 97 -2.18 -15.37 4.57
C ALA A 97 -2.83 -15.94 3.30
N GLY A 98 -3.05 -15.09 2.27
CA GLY A 98 -3.60 -15.51 0.99
C GLY A 98 -2.58 -16.11 0.00
N SER A 99 -1.28 -16.03 0.28
CA SER A 99 -0.20 -16.23 -0.70
C SER A 99 -0.20 -17.58 -1.43
N ASN A 100 -0.72 -18.63 -0.78
CA ASN A 100 -0.76 -19.99 -1.31
C ASN A 100 -2.18 -20.44 -1.73
N MET A 101 -3.18 -19.56 -1.63
CA MET A 101 -4.55 -19.90 -2.02
C MET A 101 -4.64 -20.14 -3.53
N LYS A 102 -5.38 -21.17 -3.93
CA LYS A 102 -5.65 -21.47 -5.35
C LYS A 102 -7.13 -21.27 -5.62
N LEU A 103 -7.49 -20.08 -6.11
CA LEU A 103 -8.83 -19.73 -6.53
C LEU A 103 -8.81 -19.21 -7.96
N GLY A 104 -9.56 -19.86 -8.84
CA GLY A 104 -9.57 -19.53 -10.26
C GLY A 104 -8.28 -19.94 -10.99
N LYS A 105 -8.04 -19.33 -12.16
CA LYS A 105 -6.91 -19.63 -13.06
C LYS A 105 -5.99 -18.43 -13.33
N GLY A 106 -6.20 -17.31 -12.63
CA GLY A 106 -5.44 -16.06 -12.78
C GLY A 106 -4.85 -15.60 -11.45
N SER A 107 -4.55 -14.30 -11.32
CA SER A 107 -4.11 -13.70 -10.06
C SER A 107 -5.16 -13.90 -8.96
N GLY A 108 -4.80 -14.64 -7.91
CA GLY A 108 -5.71 -14.95 -6.82
C GLY A 108 -5.94 -13.75 -5.88
N PRO A 109 -6.94 -13.87 -4.99
CA PRO A 109 -7.27 -12.85 -4.01
C PRO A 109 -6.35 -12.91 -2.78
N LEU A 110 -6.46 -11.88 -1.95
CA LEU A 110 -5.92 -11.80 -0.60
C LEU A 110 -6.79 -12.61 0.38
N TRP A 111 -6.29 -12.82 1.60
CA TRP A 111 -7.11 -13.34 2.71
C TRP A 111 -7.50 -12.22 3.68
N HIS A 112 -8.78 -11.82 3.69
CA HIS A 112 -9.25 -10.67 4.48
C HIS A 112 -9.45 -10.94 5.97
N PHE A 113 -9.50 -12.21 6.40
CA PHE A 113 -9.78 -12.61 7.79
C PHE A 113 -8.49 -12.73 8.63
N VAL A 114 -7.61 -11.73 8.53
CA VAL A 114 -6.36 -11.60 9.31
C VAL A 114 -6.51 -10.65 10.48
#